data_AF-A0A7S2T6G0-F1
#
_entry.id   AF-A0A7S2T6G0-F1
#
_cell.length_a   1.000
_cell.length_b   1.000
_cell.length_c   1.000
_cell.angle_alpha   90.00
_cell.angle_beta   90.00
_cell.angle_gamma   90.00
#
_symmetry.space_group_name_H-M   'P 1'
#
loop_
_entity.id
_entity.type
_entity.pdbx_description
1 polymer ?
#
loop_
_entity_poly.entity_id
_entity_poly.type
_entity_poly.pdbx_seq_one_letter_code
_entity_poly.pdbx_strand_id
1 'polypeptide(L)'
;GNRSEAMQKNKTLIIRSEVCENHFTCRPATLSRGYFSQAPPENPHRLKVLTSREHGGILTSSEFTANGAYLWEHNPPKAKMSDVLRVHEWHYIKHVKDVCEGLSEDGNDVDGIGSLDGDTQISRFTFDAAFVAAGASIMAVDKLMEDSSKGSGVSKVFCAVRPPGHHAGPTGAVSGGSTDPTI
;
A
#
# COMPACT_ATOMS: atom_id res chain seq x y z
N GLY A 1 5.58 44.50 -18.99
CA GLY A 1 6.41 43.35 -19.35
C GLY A 1 5.91 42.14 -18.59
N ASN A 2 5.40 41.14 -19.31
CA ASN A 2 5.22 39.74 -18.94
C ASN A 2 4.97 39.38 -17.47
N ARG A 3 3.70 39.39 -17.05
CA ARG A 3 3.18 38.49 -15.99
C ARG A 3 2.95 37.06 -16.54
N SER A 4 3.87 36.59 -17.37
CA SER A 4 3.91 35.25 -17.94
C SER A 4 5.12 34.48 -17.41
N GLU A 5 5.47 34.71 -16.14
CA GLU A 5 6.25 33.76 -15.37
C GLU A 5 5.28 32.65 -14.94
N ALA A 6 5.53 31.46 -15.48
CA ALA A 6 4.69 30.28 -15.33
C ALA A 6 4.31 30.07 -13.86
N MET A 7 3.01 30.09 -13.56
CA MET A 7 2.49 29.50 -12.34
C MET A 7 2.75 28.00 -12.44
N GLN A 8 3.93 27.58 -11.99
CA GLN A 8 4.43 26.24 -12.20
C GLN A 8 3.50 25.28 -11.45
N LYS A 9 2.69 24.55 -12.21
CA LYS A 9 1.58 23.77 -11.63
C LYS A 9 2.15 22.65 -10.78
N ASN A 10 2.04 22.81 -9.47
CA ASN A 10 2.23 21.75 -8.48
C ASN A 10 1.52 20.47 -8.93
N LYS A 11 2.27 19.37 -8.96
CA LYS A 11 1.77 18.05 -9.36
C LYS A 11 1.45 17.19 -8.14
N THR A 12 0.51 16.28 -8.32
CA THR A 12 0.24 15.19 -7.37
C THR A 12 0.86 13.91 -7.92
N LEU A 13 1.72 13.25 -7.15
CA LEU A 13 2.26 11.95 -7.50
C LEU A 13 1.34 10.85 -6.94
N ILE A 14 0.93 9.92 -7.80
CA ILE A 14 0.26 8.69 -7.39
C ILE A 14 1.28 7.57 -7.45
N ILE A 15 1.56 6.93 -6.32
CA ILE A 15 2.43 5.77 -6.25
C ILE A 15 1.56 4.53 -6.09
N ARG A 16 1.75 3.55 -6.97
CA ARG A 16 1.13 2.22 -6.90
C ARG A 16 2.16 1.15 -7.21
N SER A 17 1.85 -0.10 -6.88
CA SER A 17 2.61 -1.26 -7.34
C SER A 17 1.68 -2.45 -7.52
N GLU A 18 1.91 -3.24 -8.57
CA GLU A 18 1.24 -4.52 -8.76
C GLU A 18 1.59 -5.53 -7.65
N VAL A 19 2.79 -5.41 -7.04
CA VAL A 19 3.17 -6.25 -5.90
C VAL A 19 2.21 -6.06 -4.72
N CYS A 20 1.72 -4.83 -4.49
CA CYS A 20 0.73 -4.54 -3.47
C CYS A 20 -0.65 -5.16 -3.76
N GLU A 21 -0.96 -5.48 -5.02
CA GLU A 21 -2.20 -6.16 -5.39
C GLU A 21 -2.17 -7.66 -5.04
N ASN A 22 -0.96 -8.24 -4.94
CA ASN A 22 -0.75 -9.66 -4.59
C ASN A 22 -0.86 -9.94 -3.08
N HIS A 23 -1.06 -8.92 -2.25
CA HIS A 23 -1.52 -9.12 -0.87
C HIS A 23 -2.95 -9.64 -0.88
N PHE A 24 -3.10 -10.97 -0.77
CA PHE A 24 -4.39 -11.64 -0.71
C PHE A 24 -4.77 -11.89 0.75
N THR A 25 -5.97 -11.47 1.09
CA THR A 25 -6.63 -11.70 2.39
C THR A 25 -7.80 -12.66 2.26
N CYS A 26 -8.17 -13.03 1.05
CA CYS A 26 -9.15 -14.06 0.75
C CYS A 26 -8.79 -14.72 -0.56
N ARG A 27 -9.37 -15.89 -0.81
CA ARG A 27 -9.15 -16.59 -2.08
C ARG A 27 -9.65 -15.74 -3.25
N PRO A 28 -8.96 -15.72 -4.41
CA PRO A 28 -9.42 -14.98 -5.59
C PRO A 28 -10.85 -15.31 -6.02
N ALA A 29 -11.26 -16.58 -5.89
CA ALA A 29 -12.64 -17.02 -6.15
C ALA A 29 -13.70 -16.26 -5.32
N THR A 30 -13.38 -15.84 -4.09
CA THR A 30 -14.26 -15.07 -3.20
C THR A 30 -14.54 -13.66 -3.73
N LEU A 31 -13.68 -13.13 -4.60
CA LEU A 31 -13.85 -11.80 -5.20
C LEU A 31 -14.76 -11.79 -6.43
N SER A 32 -15.27 -12.95 -6.84
CA SER A 32 -16.22 -13.06 -7.95
C SER A 32 -17.61 -12.51 -7.57
N ARG A 33 -18.36 -12.02 -8.57
CA ARG A 33 -19.63 -11.28 -8.40
C ARG A 33 -20.68 -12.00 -7.55
N GLY A 34 -20.66 -13.34 -7.48
CA GLY A 34 -21.60 -14.14 -6.67
C GLY A 34 -21.19 -14.35 -5.21
N TYR A 35 -19.91 -14.17 -4.88
CA TYR A 35 -19.35 -14.47 -3.55
C TYR A 35 -18.80 -13.24 -2.83
N PHE A 36 -18.91 -12.05 -3.44
CA PHE A 36 -18.33 -10.82 -2.91
C PHE A 36 -18.84 -10.45 -1.50
N SER A 37 -20.04 -10.87 -1.11
CA SER A 37 -20.57 -10.69 0.25
C SER A 37 -19.76 -11.43 1.32
N GLN A 38 -18.92 -12.38 0.92
CA GLN A 38 -18.01 -13.14 1.79
C GLN A 38 -16.58 -12.59 1.76
N ALA A 39 -16.30 -11.57 0.94
CA ALA A 39 -14.98 -10.97 0.87
C ALA A 39 -14.73 -10.14 2.15
N PRO A 40 -13.56 -10.28 2.79
CA PRO A 40 -13.20 -9.45 3.92
C PRO A 40 -13.11 -7.96 3.52
N PRO A 41 -13.32 -7.02 4.46
CA PRO A 41 -13.22 -5.59 4.16
C PRO A 41 -11.86 -5.21 3.58
N GLU A 42 -10.78 -5.79 4.09
CA GLU A 42 -9.44 -5.71 3.52
C GLU A 42 -9.34 -6.72 2.37
N ASN A 43 -9.31 -6.29 1.11
CA ASN A 43 -9.20 -7.18 -0.05
C ASN A 43 -8.59 -6.48 -1.30
N PRO A 44 -8.10 -7.24 -2.31
CA PRO A 44 -7.45 -6.69 -3.50
C PRO A 44 -8.28 -5.68 -4.30
N HIS A 45 -9.62 -5.76 -4.28
CA HIS A 45 -10.44 -4.80 -5.04
C HIS A 45 -10.30 -3.38 -4.52
N ARG A 46 -9.90 -3.16 -3.27
CA ARG A 46 -9.65 -1.84 -2.70
C ARG A 46 -8.64 -1.01 -3.52
N LEU A 47 -7.59 -1.63 -4.07
CA LEU A 47 -6.67 -0.94 -4.98
C LEU A 47 -7.23 -0.86 -6.40
N LYS A 48 -7.90 -1.92 -6.88
CA LYS A 48 -8.46 -1.93 -8.24
C LYS A 48 -9.45 -0.79 -8.47
N VAL A 49 -10.35 -0.53 -7.52
CA VAL A 49 -11.33 0.58 -7.63
C VAL A 49 -10.67 1.96 -7.64
N LEU A 50 -9.42 2.07 -7.17
CA LEU A 50 -8.67 3.33 -7.17
C LEU A 50 -7.84 3.47 -8.44
N THR A 51 -7.05 2.46 -8.79
CA THR A 51 -5.92 2.61 -9.71
C THR A 51 -5.92 1.68 -10.91
N SER A 52 -6.89 0.75 -11.04
CA SER A 52 -6.93 -0.16 -12.18
C SER A 52 -7.43 0.55 -13.43
N ARG A 53 -6.65 0.53 -14.51
CA ARG A 53 -7.12 1.04 -15.82
C ARG A 53 -8.14 0.10 -16.46
N GLU A 54 -7.91 -1.19 -16.37
CA GLU A 54 -8.79 -2.22 -16.94
C GLU A 54 -10.17 -2.21 -16.28
N HIS A 55 -10.22 -1.97 -14.97
CA HIS A 55 -11.46 -2.02 -14.20
C HIS A 55 -12.08 -0.64 -13.95
N GLY A 56 -11.59 0.42 -14.63
CA GLY A 56 -12.15 1.77 -14.53
C GLY A 56 -11.98 2.43 -13.16
N GLY A 57 -10.85 2.22 -12.50
CA GLY A 57 -10.52 2.80 -11.20
C GLY A 57 -10.58 4.33 -11.21
N ILE A 58 -11.10 4.93 -10.14
CA ILE A 58 -11.51 6.34 -10.11
C ILE A 58 -10.37 7.32 -10.45
N LEU A 59 -9.14 7.03 -10.05
CA LEU A 59 -7.99 7.91 -10.31
C LEU A 59 -7.54 7.89 -11.77
N THR A 60 -8.06 6.95 -12.57
CA THR A 60 -7.79 6.83 -14.00
C THR A 60 -8.86 7.52 -14.86
N SER A 61 -9.95 8.01 -14.23
CA SER A 61 -11.03 8.67 -14.94
C SER A 61 -10.59 9.99 -15.56
N SER A 62 -11.37 10.50 -16.52
CA SER A 62 -11.08 11.76 -17.21
C SER A 62 -11.12 12.95 -16.26
N GLU A 63 -11.97 12.94 -15.23
CA GLU A 63 -12.08 13.98 -14.22
C GLU A 63 -10.76 14.19 -13.46
N PHE A 64 -10.01 13.12 -13.23
CA PHE A 64 -8.69 13.18 -12.60
C PHE A 64 -7.60 13.43 -13.66
N THR A 65 -7.65 12.84 -14.84
CA THR A 65 -6.52 12.89 -15.78
C THR A 65 -6.51 14.10 -16.73
N ALA A 66 -7.65 14.78 -16.95
CA ALA A 66 -7.83 15.77 -18.03
C ALA A 66 -6.90 17.00 -17.99
N ASN A 67 -6.40 17.40 -16.81
CA ASN A 67 -5.56 18.59 -16.66
C ASN A 67 -4.05 18.26 -16.52
N GLY A 68 -3.68 16.99 -16.62
CA GLY A 68 -2.29 16.52 -16.46
C GLY A 68 -1.68 16.82 -15.09
N ALA A 69 -2.49 17.01 -14.04
CA ALA A 69 -2.00 17.33 -12.69
C ALA A 69 -1.37 16.12 -11.97
N TYR A 70 -1.60 14.90 -12.47
CA TYR A 70 -1.14 13.67 -11.85
C TYR A 70 0.06 13.08 -12.56
N LEU A 71 1.06 12.68 -11.78
CA LEU A 71 2.17 11.83 -12.18
C LEU A 71 1.94 10.44 -11.62
N TRP A 72 2.40 9.41 -12.31
CA TRP A 72 2.26 8.02 -11.90
C TRP A 72 3.63 7.38 -11.69
N GLU A 73 3.81 6.75 -10.54
CA GLU A 73 4.90 5.82 -10.26
C GLU A 73 4.31 4.43 -10.03
N HIS A 74 4.85 3.44 -10.72
CA HIS A 74 4.33 2.07 -10.75
C HIS A 74 5.24 1.06 -10.07
N ASN A 75 6.50 1.43 -9.84
CA ASN A 75 7.54 0.55 -9.35
C ASN A 75 8.32 1.18 -8.18
N PRO A 76 7.64 1.52 -7.06
CA PRO A 76 8.35 1.93 -5.86
C PRO A 76 9.29 0.81 -5.39
N PRO A 77 10.48 1.15 -4.88
CA PRO A 77 11.41 0.16 -4.36
C PRO A 77 10.85 -0.51 -3.11
N LYS A 78 11.34 -1.71 -2.79
CA LYS A 78 11.18 -2.29 -1.45
C LYS A 78 11.89 -1.39 -0.42
N ALA A 79 11.29 -1.22 0.75
CA ALA A 79 11.98 -0.61 1.89
C ALA A 79 13.26 -1.39 2.22
N LYS A 80 14.32 -0.70 2.67
CA LYS A 80 15.51 -1.37 3.15
C LYS A 80 15.20 -2.02 4.50
N MET A 81 15.80 -3.17 4.77
CA MET A 81 15.66 -3.84 6.08
C MET A 81 16.06 -2.90 7.24
N SER A 82 17.08 -2.06 7.04
CA SER A 82 17.50 -1.05 8.02
C SER A 82 16.41 -0.02 8.36
N ASP A 83 15.53 0.31 7.41
CA ASP A 83 14.45 1.26 7.64
C ASP A 83 13.29 0.59 8.37
N VAL A 84 12.98 -0.67 8.02
CA VAL A 84 11.96 -1.48 8.70
C VAL A 84 12.34 -1.75 10.15
N LEU A 85 13.62 -2.05 10.41
CA LEU A 85 14.17 -2.28 11.77
C LEU A 85 14.16 -1.04 12.68
N ARG A 86 13.87 0.16 12.14
CA ARG A 86 13.68 1.35 12.99
C ARG A 86 12.37 1.32 13.78
N VAL A 87 11.42 0.49 13.34
CA VAL A 87 10.07 0.40 13.91
C VAL A 87 9.82 -1.00 14.45
N HIS A 88 10.24 -2.04 13.71
CA HIS A 88 9.91 -3.43 14.00
C HIS A 88 11.11 -4.22 14.51
N GLU A 89 10.87 -5.05 15.52
CA GLU A 89 11.87 -5.98 16.04
C GLU A 89 12.15 -7.10 15.04
N TRP A 90 13.40 -7.55 15.00
CA TRP A 90 13.82 -8.60 14.06
C TRP A 90 12.99 -9.89 14.19
N HIS A 91 12.68 -10.30 15.42
CA HIS A 91 11.92 -11.53 15.65
C HIS A 91 10.53 -11.46 15.02
N TYR A 92 9.89 -10.29 15.03
CA TYR A 92 8.56 -10.09 14.44
C TYR A 92 8.65 -10.12 12.92
N ILE A 93 9.59 -9.37 12.33
CA ILE A 93 9.83 -9.39 10.87
C ILE A 93 10.07 -10.82 10.39
N LYS A 94 10.94 -11.56 11.09
CA LYS A 94 11.25 -12.96 10.77
C LYS A 94 10.02 -13.84 10.88
N HIS A 95 9.23 -13.71 11.94
CA HIS A 95 8.00 -14.47 12.11
C HIS A 95 7.03 -14.24 10.95
N VAL A 96 6.76 -12.99 10.57
CA VAL A 96 5.88 -12.67 9.42
C VAL A 96 6.41 -13.31 8.13
N LYS A 97 7.72 -13.22 7.90
CA LYS A 97 8.36 -13.82 6.73
C LYS A 97 8.16 -15.33 6.70
N ASP A 98 8.48 -16.01 7.80
CA ASP A 98 8.42 -17.47 7.91
C ASP A 98 6.97 -17.97 7.72
N VAL A 99 5.97 -17.27 8.30
CA VAL A 99 4.56 -17.62 8.11
C VAL A 99 4.13 -17.43 6.65
N CYS A 100 4.49 -16.31 6.01
CA CYS A 100 4.18 -16.09 4.60
C CYS A 100 4.80 -17.17 3.71
N GLU A 101 6.09 -17.49 3.90
CA GLU A 101 6.81 -18.49 3.12
C GLU A 101 6.29 -19.93 3.33
N GLY A 102 5.52 -20.17 4.40
CA GLY A 102 4.82 -21.44 4.64
C GLY A 102 3.50 -21.61 3.87
N LEU A 103 2.90 -20.53 3.33
CA LEU A 103 1.59 -20.57 2.67
C LEU A 103 1.69 -20.92 1.19
N SER A 104 0.67 -21.55 0.61
CA SER A 104 0.66 -21.91 -0.82
C SER A 104 0.82 -20.69 -1.74
N GLU A 105 1.49 -20.89 -2.88
CA GLU A 105 1.58 -19.87 -3.95
C GLU A 105 0.24 -19.68 -4.67
N ASP A 106 -0.59 -20.73 -4.73
CA ASP A 106 -1.92 -20.65 -5.28
C ASP A 106 -2.88 -20.08 -4.23
N GLY A 107 -3.31 -18.84 -4.43
CA GLY A 107 -4.30 -18.19 -3.56
C GLY A 107 -5.67 -18.87 -3.53
N ASN A 108 -5.96 -19.83 -4.43
CA ASN A 108 -7.18 -20.64 -4.39
C ASN A 108 -7.04 -21.91 -3.55
N ASP A 109 -5.81 -22.27 -3.15
CA ASP A 109 -5.54 -23.40 -2.30
C ASP A 109 -6.15 -23.19 -0.90
N VAL A 110 -6.41 -24.30 -0.20
CA VAL A 110 -6.87 -24.26 1.18
C VAL A 110 -5.87 -23.56 2.10
N ASP A 111 -4.58 -23.72 1.80
CA ASP A 111 -3.45 -23.16 2.54
C ASP A 111 -2.88 -21.89 1.87
N GLY A 112 -3.60 -21.29 0.90
CA GLY A 112 -3.18 -20.07 0.21
C GLY A 112 -3.39 -18.77 0.99
N ILE A 113 -4.25 -18.81 2.02
CA ILE A 113 -4.54 -17.68 2.92
C ILE A 113 -4.31 -18.14 4.36
N GLY A 114 -3.46 -17.43 5.07
CA GLY A 114 -3.18 -17.62 6.49
C GLY A 114 -3.63 -16.44 7.35
N SER A 115 -3.38 -16.55 8.64
CA SER A 115 -3.63 -15.50 9.63
C SER A 115 -2.35 -15.27 10.43
N LEU A 116 -1.90 -14.02 10.50
CA LEU A 116 -0.78 -13.63 11.38
C LEU A 116 -1.24 -13.48 12.84
N ASP A 117 -2.45 -12.95 13.00
CA ASP A 117 -3.22 -12.88 14.24
C ASP A 117 -4.72 -13.02 13.91
N GLY A 118 -5.61 -12.83 14.87
CA GLY A 118 -7.06 -12.98 14.65
C GLY A 118 -7.68 -12.02 13.62
N ASP A 119 -7.02 -10.90 13.32
CA ASP A 119 -7.55 -9.82 12.48
C ASP A 119 -6.70 -9.58 11.20
N THR A 120 -5.50 -10.15 11.13
CA THR A 120 -4.53 -9.92 10.04
C THR A 120 -4.40 -11.14 9.14
N GLN A 121 -5.21 -11.18 8.09
CA GLN A 121 -5.11 -12.19 7.03
C GLN A 121 -3.90 -11.91 6.11
N ILE A 122 -3.22 -12.96 5.70
CA ILE A 122 -1.99 -12.88 4.90
C ILE A 122 -1.97 -13.97 3.83
N SER A 123 -1.15 -13.76 2.80
CA SER A 123 -0.79 -14.76 1.79
C SER A 123 0.73 -14.85 1.67
N ARG A 124 1.23 -15.78 0.86
CA ARG A 124 2.65 -15.93 0.59
C ARG A 124 3.33 -14.64 0.12
N PHE A 125 2.60 -13.80 -0.61
CA PHE A 125 3.12 -12.56 -1.19
C PHE A 125 2.99 -11.35 -0.25
N THR A 126 2.34 -11.49 0.91
CA THR A 126 2.13 -10.39 1.85
C THR A 126 3.44 -9.76 2.31
N PHE A 127 4.45 -10.56 2.64
CA PHE A 127 5.72 -10.03 3.15
C PHE A 127 6.39 -9.09 2.13
N ASP A 128 6.44 -9.51 0.87
CA ASP A 128 6.98 -8.68 -0.21
C ASP A 128 6.13 -7.44 -0.49
N ALA A 129 4.80 -7.59 -0.49
CA ALA A 129 3.87 -6.47 -0.63
C ALA A 129 4.04 -5.44 0.49
N ALA A 130 4.24 -5.87 1.74
CA ALA A 130 4.46 -4.99 2.88
C ALA A 130 5.76 -4.18 2.73
N PHE A 131 6.84 -4.80 2.25
CA PHE A 131 8.10 -4.10 1.98
C PHE A 131 7.97 -3.08 0.85
N VAL A 132 7.22 -3.39 -0.22
CA VAL A 132 6.94 -2.43 -1.29
C VAL A 132 6.02 -1.30 -0.81
N ALA A 133 5.00 -1.60 0.01
CA ALA A 133 4.11 -0.60 0.59
C ALA A 133 4.88 0.41 1.46
N ALA A 134 5.76 -0.09 2.34
CA ALA A 134 6.63 0.76 3.15
C ALA A 134 7.61 1.58 2.30
N GLY A 135 8.21 0.96 1.27
CA GLY A 135 9.14 1.64 0.37
C GLY A 135 8.46 2.73 -0.48
N ALA A 136 7.19 2.54 -0.87
CA ALA A 136 6.39 3.56 -1.52
C ALA A 136 6.17 4.79 -0.61
N SER A 137 5.92 4.57 0.69
CA SER A 137 5.80 5.67 1.65
C SER A 137 7.12 6.42 1.86
N ILE A 138 8.25 5.71 1.91
CA ILE A 138 9.59 6.33 2.00
C ILE A 138 9.86 7.17 0.75
N MET A 139 9.69 6.59 -0.44
CA MET A 139 9.84 7.29 -1.73
C MET A 139 8.94 8.53 -1.83
N ALA A 140 7.71 8.46 -1.30
CA ALA A 140 6.81 9.60 -1.27
C ALA A 140 7.39 10.78 -0.50
N VAL A 141 7.95 10.52 0.68
CA VAL A 141 8.60 11.54 1.51
C VAL A 141 9.83 12.09 0.79
N ASP A 142 10.69 11.21 0.27
CA ASP A 142 11.90 11.63 -0.46
C ASP A 142 11.55 12.56 -1.64
N LYS A 143 10.52 12.21 -2.43
CA LYS A 143 10.06 13.04 -3.55
C LYS A 143 9.53 14.40 -3.12
N LEU A 144 8.78 14.45 -2.03
CA LEU A 144 8.28 15.72 -1.49
C LEU A 144 9.44 16.61 -1.03
N MET A 145 10.44 16.05 -0.34
CA MET A 145 11.59 16.80 0.16
C MET A 145 12.51 17.29 -0.97
N GLU A 146 12.76 16.44 -1.98
CA GLU A 146 13.55 16.78 -3.16
C GLU A 146 12.93 17.94 -3.96
N ASP A 147 11.61 17.91 -4.18
CA ASP A 147 10.94 18.91 -5.01
C ASP A 147 10.55 20.17 -4.24
N SER A 148 10.32 20.07 -2.93
CA SER A 148 10.11 21.25 -2.07
C SER A 148 11.28 22.23 -2.16
N SER A 149 12.51 21.71 -2.27
CA SER A 149 13.73 22.51 -2.41
C SER A 149 13.86 23.23 -3.77
N LYS A 150 13.08 22.84 -4.78
CA LYS A 150 13.16 23.36 -6.16
C LYS A 150 12.11 24.44 -6.46
N GLY A 151 11.20 24.73 -5.51
CA GLY A 151 10.12 25.70 -5.69
C GLY A 151 9.05 25.30 -6.72
N SER A 152 9.16 24.11 -7.31
CA SER A 152 8.21 23.53 -8.25
C SER A 152 8.41 22.01 -8.37
N GLY A 153 7.34 21.25 -8.61
CA GLY A 153 7.39 19.80 -8.75
C GLY A 153 6.23 19.07 -8.09
N VAL A 154 6.49 17.90 -7.53
CA VAL A 154 5.55 17.14 -6.70
C VAL A 154 5.33 17.86 -5.38
N SER A 155 4.09 18.25 -5.09
CA SER A 155 3.72 18.89 -3.80
C SER A 155 2.81 18.02 -2.94
N LYS A 156 2.25 16.96 -3.54
CA LYS A 156 1.30 16.04 -2.92
C LYS A 156 1.60 14.64 -3.39
N VAL A 157 1.45 13.65 -2.51
CA VAL A 157 1.61 12.24 -2.87
C VAL A 157 0.44 11.44 -2.32
N PHE A 158 -0.03 10.48 -3.09
CA PHE A 158 -0.96 9.45 -2.63
C PHE A 158 -0.37 8.06 -2.91
N CYS A 159 -0.08 7.32 -1.85
CA CYS A 159 0.38 5.94 -1.93
C CYS A 159 -0.82 5.00 -1.93
N ALA A 160 -1.21 4.50 -3.11
CA ALA A 160 -2.22 3.46 -3.25
C ALA A 160 -1.57 2.10 -3.00
N VAL A 161 -1.40 1.74 -1.73
CA VAL A 161 -0.67 0.54 -1.30
C VAL A 161 -1.47 -0.34 -0.36
N ARG A 162 -1.15 -1.63 -0.35
CA ARG A 162 -1.62 -2.67 0.56
C ARG A 162 -0.46 -3.66 0.79
N PRO A 163 -0.33 -4.28 1.99
CA PRO A 163 -1.19 -4.15 3.17
C PRO A 163 -1.14 -2.76 3.84
N PRO A 164 -2.15 -2.37 4.65
CA PRO A 164 -2.11 -1.16 5.47
C PRO A 164 -1.09 -1.29 6.63
N GLY A 165 -0.55 -0.16 7.13
CA GLY A 165 0.54 -0.18 8.11
C GLY A 165 0.30 0.52 9.46
N HIS A 166 -0.74 1.35 9.61
CA HIS A 166 -0.91 2.21 10.80
C HIS A 166 -1.13 1.46 12.14
N HIS A 167 -1.48 0.18 12.10
CA HIS A 167 -1.62 -0.68 13.27
C HIS A 167 -0.42 -1.60 13.51
N ALA A 168 0.63 -1.55 12.67
CA ALA A 168 1.80 -2.40 12.84
C ALA A 168 2.76 -1.75 13.86
N GLY A 169 2.96 -2.41 15.01
CA GLY A 169 3.92 -2.01 16.03
C GLY A 169 5.19 -2.85 16.04
N PRO A 170 6.07 -2.66 17.04
CA PRO A 170 7.39 -3.29 17.06
C PRO A 170 7.37 -4.82 17.04
N THR A 171 6.41 -5.42 17.73
CA THR A 171 6.33 -6.88 17.93
C THR A 171 5.03 -7.51 17.43
N GLY A 172 4.20 -6.76 16.70
CA GLY A 172 2.86 -7.20 16.28
C GLY A 172 1.88 -6.06 16.09
N ALA A 173 0.61 -6.38 15.89
CA ALA A 173 -0.45 -5.39 15.80
C ALA A 173 -0.62 -4.62 17.13
N VAL A 174 -0.82 -3.31 17.03
CA VAL A 174 -1.13 -2.43 18.15
C VAL A 174 -2.57 -1.93 18.02
N SER A 175 -3.34 -2.09 19.10
CA SER A 175 -4.68 -1.55 19.19
C SER A 175 -4.59 -0.03 19.24
N GLY A 176 -5.31 0.67 18.37
CA GLY A 176 -5.54 2.11 18.50
C GLY A 176 -6.48 2.39 19.68
N GLY A 177 -6.02 2.24 20.91
CA GLY A 177 -6.78 2.54 22.11
C GLY A 177 -6.45 1.67 23.32
N SER A 178 -5.44 2.06 24.10
CA SER A 178 -5.57 1.97 25.55
C SER A 178 -6.23 3.28 26.00
N THR A 179 -7.56 3.30 26.12
CA THR A 179 -8.14 4.16 27.15
C THR A 179 -7.91 3.44 28.46
N ASP A 180 -6.70 3.59 29.01
CA ASP A 180 -6.52 3.42 30.44
C ASP A 180 -7.00 4.73 31.09
N PRO A 181 -8.13 4.74 31.82
CA PRO A 181 -8.55 5.92 32.56
C PRO A 181 -7.70 6.17 33.82
N THR A 182 -6.61 5.44 34.05
CA THR A 182 -5.80 5.49 35.28
C THR A 182 -4.33 5.89 35.12
N ILE A 183 -3.92 6.51 34.00
CA ILE A 183 -2.65 7.27 33.91
C ILE A 183 -2.91 8.72 33.51
#